data_AF-A0A2V5PQI8-F1
#
_entry.id   AF-A0A2V5PQI8-F1
#
_cell.length_a   1.000
_cell.length_b   1.000
_cell.length_c   1.000
_cell.angle_alpha   90.00
_cell.angle_beta   90.00
_cell.angle_gamma   90.00
#
_symmetry.space_group_name_H-M   'P 1'
#
loop_
_entity.id
_entity.type
_entity.pdbx_description
1 polymer ?
#
loop_
_entity_poly.entity_id
_entity_poly.type
_entity_poly.pdbx_seq_one_letter_code
_entity_poly.pdbx_strand_id
1 'polypeptide(L)' 'SPFVDQENLLLCPPEDPDSLAKAIASLMDNPTLCQRLRAGALKLAAEYFSWDKAVEHTLAALSQ' A
#
# COMPACT_ATOMS: atom_id res chain seq x y z
N SER A 1 -7.84 -6.79 4.97
CA SER A 1 -6.80 -6.65 3.93
C SER A 1 -5.70 -5.76 4.49
N PRO A 2 -4.41 -6.03 4.27
CA PRO A 2 -3.35 -5.10 4.65
C PRO A 2 -3.37 -3.84 3.78
N PHE A 3 -4.07 -3.87 2.63
CA PHE A 3 -4.28 -2.74 1.75
C PHE A 3 -5.56 -1.98 2.14
N VAL A 4 -5.42 -0.69 2.46
CA VAL A 4 -6.50 0.19 2.94
C VAL A 4 -6.48 1.50 2.15
N ASP A 5 -7.57 1.75 1.42
CA ASP A 5 -7.73 2.95 0.60
C ASP A 5 -7.61 4.23 1.43
N GLN A 6 -6.95 5.24 0.85
CA GLN A 6 -6.67 6.55 1.46
C GLN A 6 -5.83 6.55 2.74
N GLU A 7 -5.37 5.39 3.21
CA GLU A 7 -4.50 5.24 4.37
C GLU A 7 -3.07 4.85 4.00
N ASN A 8 -2.90 3.74 3.27
CA ASN A 8 -1.57 3.24 2.86
C ASN A 8 -1.39 3.08 1.35
N LEU A 9 -2.46 3.33 0.59
CA LEU A 9 -2.52 3.39 -0.86
C LEU A 9 -3.80 4.10 -1.30
N LEU A 10 -3.89 4.44 -2.58
CA LEU A 10 -5.10 4.96 -3.20
C LEU A 10 -5.55 3.96 -4.26
N LEU A 11 -6.77 3.46 -4.13
CA LEU A 11 -7.34 2.48 -5.05
C LEU A 11 -8.10 3.16 -6.19
N CYS A 12 -8.08 2.50 -7.35
CA CYS A 12 -8.95 2.83 -8.48
C CYS A 12 -9.45 1.52 -9.13
N PRO A 13 -10.56 1.56 -9.88
CA PRO A 13 -11.03 0.41 -10.63
C PRO A 13 -9.98 -0.11 -11.63
N PRO A 14 -9.88 -1.42 -11.84
CA PRO A 14 -9.03 -1.97 -12.90
C PRO A 14 -9.55 -1.54 -14.27
N GLU A 15 -8.63 -1.41 -15.24
CA GLU A 15 -8.92 -1.09 -16.64
C GLU A 15 -9.69 0.22 -16.87
N ASP A 16 -9.67 1.14 -15.91
CA ASP A 16 -10.29 2.46 -15.99
C ASP A 16 -9.23 3.57 -15.97
N PRO A 17 -8.79 4.05 -17.15
CA PRO A 17 -7.78 5.11 -17.24
C PRO A 17 -8.27 6.46 -16.69
N ASP A 18 -9.56 6.76 -16.79
CA ASP A 18 -10.12 8.02 -16.30
C ASP A 18 -10.11 8.07 -14.77
N SER A 19 -10.45 6.96 -14.11
CA SER A 19 -10.35 6.84 -12.66
C SER A 19 -8.91 6.90 -12.18
N LEU A 20 -7.96 6.28 -12.89
CA LEU A 20 -6.54 6.40 -12.57
C LEU A 20 -6.05 7.85 -12.69
N ALA A 21 -6.40 8.55 -13.78
CA ALA A 21 -6.05 9.95 -13.98
C ALA A 21 -6.60 10.85 -12.85
N LYS A 22 -7.86 10.64 -12.45
CA LYS A 22 -8.47 11.35 -11.32
C LYS A 22 -7.76 11.06 -10.00
N ALA A 23 -7.38 9.80 -9.74
CA ALA A 23 -6.63 9.43 -8.56
C ALA A 23 -5.27 10.16 -8.49
N ILE A 24 -4.52 10.17 -9.60
CA ILE A 24 -3.25 10.88 -9.71
C ILE A 24 -3.44 12.40 -9.50
N ALA A 25 -4.41 13.01 -10.16
CA ALA A 25 -4.72 14.43 -9.99
C ALA A 25 -5.06 14.78 -8.53
N SER A 26 -5.86 13.94 -7.86
CA SER A 26 -6.23 14.15 -6.46
C SER A 26 -5.01 14.15 -5.51
N LEU A 27 -3.95 13.41 -5.84
CA LEU A 27 -2.71 13.39 -5.07
C LEU A 27 -1.93 14.69 -5.27
N MET A 28 -1.87 15.19 -6.50
CA MET A 28 -1.18 16.44 -6.82
C MET A 28 -1.79 17.64 -6.08
N ASP A 29 -3.10 17.65 -5.94
CA ASP A 29 -3.85 18.73 -5.30
C ASP A 29 -3.95 18.58 -3.77
N ASN A 30 -3.54 17.43 -3.20
CA ASN A 30 -3.69 17.13 -1.78
C ASN A 30 -2.37 16.64 -1.13
N PRO A 31 -1.49 17.56 -0.69
CA PRO A 31 -0.23 17.20 -0.05
C PRO A 31 -0.41 16.44 1.27
N THR A 32 -1.50 16.68 2.00
CA THR A 32 -1.81 15.96 3.25
C THR A 32 -2.13 14.50 2.98
N LEU A 33 -2.91 14.21 1.94
CA LEU A 33 -3.17 12.84 1.50
C LEU A 33 -1.85 12.15 1.11
N CYS A 34 -0.99 12.83 0.34
CA CYS A 34 0.32 12.30 -0.02
C CYS A 34 1.20 11.93 1.19
N GLN A 35 1.23 12.78 2.22
CA GLN A 35 1.98 12.51 3.44
C GLN A 35 1.42 11.30 4.20
N ARG A 36 0.09 11.21 4.31
CA ARG A 36 -0.58 10.07 4.96
C ARG A 36 -0.29 8.77 4.24
N LEU A 37 -0.47 8.74 2.92
CA LEU A 37 -0.20 7.56 2.09
C LEU A 37 1.27 7.14 2.18
N ARG A 38 2.21 8.09 2.20
CA ARG A 38 3.64 7.79 2.39
C ARG A 38 3.89 7.06 3.72
N ALA A 39 3.36 7.59 4.82
CA ALA A 39 3.53 6.97 6.13
C ALA A 39 2.88 5.58 6.19
N GLY A 40 1.66 5.45 5.67
CA GLY A 40 0.96 4.18 5.61
C GLY A 40 1.66 3.13 4.74
N ALA A 41 2.17 3.53 3.57
CA ALA A 41 2.90 2.63 2.67
C ALA A 41 4.21 2.12 3.29
N LEU A 42 4.96 2.99 3.99
CA LEU A 42 6.17 2.57 4.71
C LEU A 42 5.86 1.56 5.82
N LYS A 43 4.80 1.80 6.59
CA LYS A 43 4.34 0.88 7.63
C LYS A 43 3.93 -0.47 7.04
N LEU A 44 3.12 -0.45 5.98
CA LEU A 44 2.68 -1.64 5.26
C LEU A 44 3.87 -2.47 4.76
N ALA A 45 4.86 -1.83 4.14
CA ALA A 45 6.06 -2.50 3.65
C ALA A 45 6.86 -3.17 4.77
N ALA A 46 7.05 -2.48 5.89
CA ALA A 46 7.78 -3.02 7.04
C ALA A 46 7.07 -4.24 7.67
N GLU A 47 5.75 -4.15 7.84
CA GLU A 47 4.97 -5.17 8.54
C GLU A 47 4.68 -6.43 7.71
N TYR A 48 4.48 -6.28 6.39
CA TYR A 48 4.00 -7.38 5.54
C TYR A 48 4.98 -7.82 4.46
N PHE A 49 5.90 -6.96 4.03
CA PHE A 49 6.73 -7.19 2.84
C PHE A 49 8.24 -7.07 3.11
N SER A 50 8.65 -7.09 4.38
CA SER A 50 10.07 -7.15 4.75
C SER A 50 10.64 -8.55 4.58
N TRP A 51 11.95 -8.62 4.28
CA TRP A 51 12.66 -9.90 4.19
C TRP A 51 12.62 -10.69 5.49
N ASP A 52 12.75 -10.00 6.64
CA ASP A 52 12.67 -10.64 7.96
C ASP A 52 11.33 -11.37 8.14
N LYS A 53 10.22 -10.71 7.79
CA LYS A 53 8.89 -11.32 7.84
C LYS A 53 8.74 -12.47 6.85
N ALA A 54 9.21 -12.30 5.62
CA ALA A 54 9.17 -13.36 4.61
C ALA A 54 9.93 -14.62 5.07
N VAL A 55 11.11 -14.46 5.67
CA VAL A 55 11.91 -15.57 6.21
C VAL A 55 11.22 -16.22 7.41
N GLU A 56 10.72 -15.43 8.38
CA GLU A 56 9.95 -15.95 9.52
C GLU A 56 8.77 -16.81 9.05
N HIS A 57 7.96 -16.31 8.12
CA HIS A 57 6.81 -17.04 7.58
C HIS A 57 7.22 -18.31 6.83
N THR A 58 8.31 -18.26 6.07
CA THR A 58 8.83 -19.42 5.33
C THR A 58 9.30 -20.51 6.29
N LEU A 59 10.07 -20.17 7.33
CA LEU A 59 10.54 -21.14 8.33
C LEU A 59 9.39 -21.72 9.15
N ALA A 60 8.39 -20.90 9.51
CA ALA A 60 7.20 -21.36 10.21
C ALA A 60 6.40 -22.38 9.37
N ALA A 61 6.30 -22.19 8.06
CA ALA A 61 5.62 -23.12 7.16
C ALA A 61 6.36 -24.45 6.98
N LEU A 62 7.69 -24.46 7.08
CA LEU A 62 8.53 -25.66 6.93
C LEU A 62 8.71 -26.46 8.23
N SER A 63 8.35 -25.87 9.38
CA SER A 63 8.42 -26.51 10.70
C SER A 63 7.09 -27.11 11.17
N GLN A 64 6.09 -27.13 10.28
CA GLN A 64 4.80 -27.83 10.41
C GLN A 64 4.91 -29.22 9.79
#